data_AF-A0A817Y829-F1
#
_entry.id   AF-A0A817Y829-F1
#
_cell.length_a   1.000
_cell.length_b   1.000
_cell.length_c   1.000
_cell.angle_alpha   90.00
_cell.angle_beta   90.00
_cell.angle_gamma   90.00
#
_symmetry.space_group_name_H-M   'P 1'
#
loop_
_entity.id
_entity.type
_entity.pdbx_description
1 polymer ?
#
loop_
_entity_poly.entity_id
_entity_poly.type
_entity_poly.pdbx_seq_one_letter_code
_entity_poly.pdbx_strand_id
1 'polypeptide(L)'
;MRTNNNAEGTHLFLFLLKTHTVIFLLAFHSRFNRRVLVHHPNIWSFIKFLQGEESRFYHMNIQFAAGLGARAKQAKTIVIQRRTDCLDKRYYDGLINVMEYLNGLSFTVAKRKK
;
A
#
# COMPACT_ATOMS: atom_id res chain seq x y z
N MET A 1 26.69 -37.90 -13.71
CA MET A 1 27.17 -36.54 -13.37
C MET A 1 25.99 -35.71 -12.86
N ARG A 2 25.87 -35.51 -11.54
CA ARG A 2 24.89 -34.57 -10.96
C ARG A 2 25.54 -33.18 -10.98
N THR A 3 25.04 -32.29 -11.82
CA THR A 3 25.51 -30.90 -11.89
C THR A 3 25.09 -30.12 -10.65
N ASN A 4 25.98 -29.22 -10.25
CA ASN A 4 26.01 -28.50 -8.99
C ASN A 4 25.01 -27.33 -8.98
N ASN A 5 23.71 -27.63 -8.98
CA ASN A 5 22.65 -26.59 -9.02
C ASN A 5 22.60 -25.70 -7.75
N ASN A 6 23.29 -26.08 -6.67
CA ASN A 6 23.37 -25.29 -5.43
C ASN A 6 24.38 -24.12 -5.52
N ALA A 7 25.40 -24.22 -6.37
CA ALA A 7 26.38 -23.15 -6.54
C ALA A 7 25.76 -21.94 -7.26
N GLU A 8 24.95 -22.17 -8.30
CA GLU A 8 24.35 -21.09 -9.09
C GLU A 8 23.31 -20.29 -8.30
N GLY A 9 22.49 -20.97 -7.49
CA GLY A 9 21.51 -20.31 -6.62
C GLY A 9 22.14 -19.45 -5.52
N THR A 10 23.28 -19.88 -4.96
CA THR A 10 24.01 -19.10 -3.95
C THR A 10 24.73 -17.89 -4.57
N HIS A 11 25.27 -18.02 -5.78
CA HIS A 11 25.83 -16.88 -6.52
C HIS A 11 24.77 -15.82 -6.87
N LEU A 12 23.59 -16.24 -7.32
CA LEU A 12 22.47 -15.33 -7.60
C LEU A 12 21.98 -14.63 -6.31
N PHE A 13 21.84 -15.37 -5.22
CA PHE A 13 21.44 -14.79 -3.93
C PHE A 13 22.46 -13.76 -3.41
N LEU A 14 23.76 -14.06 -3.48
CA LEU A 14 24.81 -13.13 -3.07
C LEU A 14 24.88 -11.90 -3.99
N PHE A 15 24.64 -12.07 -5.30
CA PHE A 15 24.56 -10.96 -6.25
C PHE A 15 23.36 -10.05 -5.96
N LEU A 16 22.18 -10.63 -5.69
CA LEU A 16 20.98 -9.87 -5.29
C LEU A 16 21.20 -9.14 -3.96
N LEU A 17 21.81 -9.79 -2.96
CA LEU A 17 22.13 -9.16 -1.68
C LEU A 17 23.09 -7.96 -1.85
N LYS A 18 24.13 -8.12 -2.68
CA LYS A 18 25.09 -7.05 -2.96
C LYS A 18 24.45 -5.89 -3.73
N THR A 19 23.65 -6.17 -4.75
CA THR A 19 22.98 -5.12 -5.53
C THR A 19 21.97 -4.34 -4.68
N HIS A 20 21.19 -5.02 -3.84
CA HIS A 20 20.26 -4.35 -2.92
C HIS A 20 20.97 -3.46 -1.90
N THR A 21 22.09 -3.92 -1.32
CA THR A 21 22.85 -3.11 -0.35
C THR A 21 23.50 -1.89 -1.01
N VAL A 22 24.04 -2.03 -2.22
CA VAL A 22 24.61 -0.90 -2.99
C VAL A 22 23.52 0.12 -3.36
N ILE A 23 22.37 -0.32 -3.84
CA ILE A 23 21.24 0.57 -4.17
C ILE A 23 20.77 1.32 -2.92
N PHE A 24 20.68 0.62 -1.78
CA PHE A 24 20.31 1.23 -0.51
C PHE A 24 21.30 2.31 -0.08
N LEU A 25 22.60 2.04 -0.17
CA LEU A 25 23.66 3.00 0.16
C LEU A 25 23.62 4.24 -0.75
N LEU A 26 23.45 4.05 -2.05
CA LEU A 26 23.32 5.16 -3.01
C LEU A 26 22.08 6.02 -2.72
N ALA A 27 20.94 5.38 -2.43
CA ALA A 27 19.71 6.08 -2.09
C ALA A 27 19.81 6.82 -0.74
N PHE A 28 20.49 6.23 0.24
CA PHE A 28 20.81 6.89 1.50
C PHE A 28 21.70 8.11 1.28
N HIS A 29 22.79 7.95 0.53
CA HIS A 29 23.73 9.03 0.22
C HIS A 29 23.07 10.20 -0.53
N SER A 30 22.25 9.90 -1.54
CA SER A 30 21.47 10.91 -2.27
C SER A 30 20.55 11.73 -1.35
N ARG A 31 19.84 11.06 -0.43
CA ARG A 31 18.95 11.72 0.53
C ARG A 31 19.71 12.54 1.56
N PHE A 32 20.85 12.03 2.01
CA PHE A 32 21.74 12.73 2.91
C PHE A 32 22.20 14.05 2.31
N ASN A 33 22.76 14.01 1.09
CA ASN A 33 23.23 15.19 0.39
C ASN A 33 22.11 16.20 0.14
N ARG A 34 20.89 15.72 -0.21
CA ARG A 34 19.73 16.59 -0.43
C ARG A 34 19.24 17.30 0.84
N ARG A 35 19.32 16.68 2.01
CA ARG A 35 18.81 17.27 3.26
C ARG A 35 19.84 18.12 3.98
N VAL A 36 21.10 17.70 3.94
CA VAL A 36 22.18 18.41 4.62
C VAL A 36 22.63 19.62 3.81
N LEU A 37 22.52 19.61 2.47
CA LEU A 37 22.84 20.71 1.55
C LEU A 37 24.26 21.30 1.71
N VAL A 38 25.13 20.66 2.47
CA VAL A 38 26.49 21.09 2.80
C VAL A 38 27.44 19.93 2.53
N HIS A 39 28.54 20.22 1.84
CA HIS A 39 29.54 19.22 1.46
C HIS A 39 30.25 18.60 2.67
N HIS A 40 30.33 19.35 3.79
CA HIS A 40 30.84 18.93 5.09
C HIS A 40 29.83 19.23 6.21
N PRO A 41 28.89 18.31 6.48
CA PRO A 41 27.96 18.46 7.60
C PRO A 41 28.72 18.58 8.91
N ASN A 42 28.30 19.51 9.77
CA ASN A 42 28.65 19.41 11.18
C ASN A 42 27.98 18.16 11.80
N ILE A 43 28.54 17.68 12.91
CA ILE A 43 28.07 16.48 13.61
C ILE A 43 26.58 16.58 14.00
N TRP A 44 26.10 17.79 14.31
CA TRP A 44 24.71 18.04 14.68
C TRP A 44 23.74 17.86 13.51
N SER A 45 24.10 18.31 12.31
CA SER A 45 23.32 18.10 11.08
C SER A 45 23.24 16.62 10.75
N PHE A 46 24.32 15.87 10.96
CA PHE A 46 24.33 14.42 10.80
C PHE A 46 23.39 13.72 11.79
N ILE A 47 23.46 14.06 13.08
CA ILE A 47 22.58 13.50 14.12
C ILE A 47 21.10 13.82 13.81
N LYS A 48 20.79 15.07 13.45
CA LYS A 48 19.42 15.46 13.08
C LYS A 48 18.91 14.68 11.86
N PHE A 49 19.77 14.42 10.88
CA PHE A 49 19.41 13.60 9.74
C PHE A 49 19.07 12.17 10.16
N LEU A 50 19.88 11.54 11.01
CA LEU A 50 19.64 10.19 11.51
C LEU A 50 18.32 10.09 12.30
N GLN A 51 18.04 11.04 13.18
CA GLN A 51 16.76 11.10 13.91
C GLN A 51 15.57 11.23 12.95
N GLY A 52 15.72 12.02 11.88
CA GLY A 52 14.69 12.15 10.85
C GLY A 52 14.49 10.88 10.03
N GLU A 53 15.55 10.11 9.75
CA GLU A 53 15.44 8.80 9.10
C GLU A 53 14.72 7.79 9.99
N GLU A 54 15.08 7.72 11.28
CA GLU A 54 14.45 6.84 12.27
C GLU A 54 12.94 7.11 12.38
N SER A 55 12.54 8.38 12.53
CA SER A 55 11.13 8.77 12.55
C SER A 55 10.40 8.37 11.25
N ARG A 56 11.05 8.49 10.08
CA ARG A 56 10.46 8.06 8.81
C ARG A 56 10.22 6.55 8.78
N PHE A 57 11.18 5.75 9.23
CA PHE A 57 11.02 4.29 9.31
C PHE A 57 9.91 3.90 10.28
N TYR A 58 9.82 4.59 11.42
CA TYR A 58 8.73 4.40 12.38
C TYR A 58 7.35 4.64 11.73
N HIS A 59 7.16 5.78 11.04
CA HIS A 59 5.90 6.07 10.35
C HIS A 59 5.61 5.08 9.22
N MET A 60 6.63 4.67 8.47
CA MET A 60 6.48 3.67 7.41
C MET A 60 6.00 2.33 7.98
N ASN A 61 6.55 1.88 9.11
CA ASN A 61 6.12 0.66 9.78
C ASN A 61 4.67 0.75 10.27
N ILE A 62 4.27 1.91 10.83
CA ILE A 62 2.86 2.15 11.20
C ILE A 62 1.96 2.06 9.97
N GLN A 63 2.35 2.67 8.85
CA GLN A 63 1.57 2.62 7.60
C GLN A 63 1.47 1.19 7.06
N PHE A 64 2.55 0.42 7.09
CA PHE A 64 2.51 -1.00 6.72
C PHE A 64 1.57 -1.79 7.64
N ALA A 65 1.67 -1.60 8.96
CA ALA A 65 0.80 -2.26 9.92
C ALA A 65 -0.69 -1.88 9.71
N ALA A 66 -0.97 -0.61 9.46
CA ALA A 66 -2.32 -0.12 9.16
C ALA A 66 -2.84 -0.64 7.81
N GLY A 67 -1.98 -0.69 6.77
CA GLY A 67 -2.30 -1.17 5.43
C GLY A 67 -2.64 -2.67 5.41
N LEU A 68 -1.98 -3.47 6.24
CA LEU A 68 -2.30 -4.90 6.41
C LEU A 68 -3.72 -5.12 6.97
N GLY A 69 -4.25 -4.19 7.78
CA GLY A 69 -5.60 -4.26 8.34
C GLY A 69 -6.72 -3.79 7.42
N ALA A 70 -6.41 -3.08 6.33
CA ALA A 70 -7.42 -2.44 5.47
C ALA A 70 -8.17 -3.41 4.52
N ARG A 71 -7.65 -4.63 4.31
CA ARG A 71 -8.21 -5.59 3.32
C ARG A 71 -9.56 -6.22 3.69
N ALA A 72 -10.05 -6.05 4.93
CA ALA A 72 -11.26 -6.76 5.39
C ALA A 72 -12.61 -6.11 4.99
N LYS A 73 -12.64 -4.89 4.43
CA LYS A 73 -13.91 -4.16 4.14
C LYS A 73 -14.38 -4.18 2.68
N GLN A 74 -13.58 -4.67 1.74
CA GLN A 74 -13.92 -4.59 0.30
C GLN A 74 -15.11 -5.49 -0.09
N ALA A 75 -15.19 -6.72 0.41
CA ALA A 75 -16.23 -7.68 -0.02
C ALA A 75 -17.66 -7.18 0.26
N LYS A 76 -17.90 -6.54 1.42
CA LYS A 76 -19.22 -5.99 1.78
C LYS A 76 -19.61 -4.80 0.90
N THR A 77 -18.63 -4.00 0.48
CA THR A 77 -18.84 -2.82 -0.37
C THR A 77 -19.20 -3.22 -1.80
N ILE A 78 -18.53 -4.25 -2.35
CA ILE A 78 -18.80 -4.78 -3.70
C ILE A 78 -20.23 -5.31 -3.82
N VAL A 79 -20.74 -6.01 -2.80
CA VAL A 79 -22.10 -6.58 -2.84
C VAL A 79 -23.17 -5.50 -2.83
N ILE A 80 -22.98 -4.43 -2.06
CA ILE A 80 -23.92 -3.30 -2.04
C ILE A 80 -23.90 -2.58 -3.40
N GLN A 81 -22.71 -2.32 -3.94
CA GLN A 81 -22.56 -1.68 -5.24
C GLN A 81 -23.23 -2.48 -6.36
N ARG A 82 -23.03 -3.81 -6.42
CA ARG A 82 -23.70 -4.66 -7.42
C ARG A 82 -25.22 -4.62 -7.31
N ARG A 83 -25.77 -4.45 -6.11
CA ARG A 83 -27.23 -4.37 -5.89
C ARG A 83 -27.77 -3.02 -6.36
N THR A 84 -27.06 -1.93 -6.11
CA THR A 84 -27.45 -0.60 -6.59
C THR A 84 -27.36 -0.53 -8.12
N ASP A 85 -26.29 -1.05 -8.72
CA ASP A 85 -26.12 -1.06 -10.17
C ASP A 85 -27.22 -1.86 -10.89
N CYS A 86 -27.68 -2.96 -10.28
CA CYS A 86 -28.80 -3.76 -10.79
C CYS A 86 -30.14 -3.01 -10.72
N LEU A 87 -30.38 -2.28 -9.64
CA LEU A 87 -31.59 -1.45 -9.48
C LEU A 87 -31.60 -0.29 -10.47
N ASP A 88 -30.46 0.38 -10.64
CA ASP A 88 -30.29 1.46 -11.63
C ASP A 88 -30.61 0.97 -13.03
N LYS A 89 -30.03 -0.17 -13.41
CA LYS A 89 -30.27 -0.76 -14.72
C LYS A 89 -31.75 -1.07 -14.95
N ARG A 90 -32.43 -1.67 -13.98
CA ARG A 90 -33.88 -1.98 -14.08
C ARG A 90 -34.73 -0.72 -14.22
N TYR A 91 -34.35 0.36 -13.55
CA TYR A 91 -35.06 1.63 -13.65
C TYR A 91 -34.88 2.26 -15.04
N TYR A 92 -33.64 2.33 -15.54
CA TYR A 92 -33.36 2.85 -16.88
C TYR A 92 -33.95 1.99 -18.00
N ASP A 93 -34.02 0.67 -17.81
CA ASP A 93 -34.66 -0.27 -18.73
C ASP A 93 -36.21 -0.21 -18.66
N GLY A 94 -36.78 0.62 -17.76
CA GLY A 94 -38.23 0.78 -17.60
C GLY A 94 -38.94 -0.42 -16.96
N LEU A 95 -38.19 -1.34 -16.34
CA LEU A 95 -38.70 -2.57 -15.73
C LEU A 95 -39.31 -2.33 -14.34
N ILE A 96 -38.96 -1.23 -13.68
CA ILE A 96 -39.48 -0.84 -12.37
C ILE A 96 -39.85 0.64 -12.37
N ASN A 97 -40.84 0.99 -11.56
CA ASN A 97 -41.24 2.39 -11.40
C ASN A 97 -40.34 3.12 -10.38
N VAL A 98 -40.46 4.46 -10.33
CA VAL A 98 -39.68 5.31 -9.42
C VAL A 98 -39.85 4.91 -7.95
N MET A 99 -41.04 4.48 -7.54
CA MET A 99 -41.34 4.13 -6.15
C MET A 99 -40.68 2.81 -5.74
N GLU A 100 -40.68 1.83 -6.63
CA GLU A 100 -39.99 0.54 -6.48
C GLU A 100 -38.47 0.72 -6.42
N TYR A 101 -37.94 1.62 -7.25
CA TYR A 101 -36.52 1.99 -7.23
C TYR A 101 -36.12 2.61 -5.88
N LEU A 102 -36.85 3.62 -5.41
CA LEU A 102 -36.58 4.27 -4.12
C LEU A 102 -36.72 3.32 -2.93
N ASN A 103 -37.72 2.43 -2.96
CA ASN A 103 -37.85 1.38 -1.95
C ASN A 103 -36.68 0.40 -1.98
N GLY A 104 -36.23 -0.04 -3.16
CA GLY A 104 -35.06 -0.90 -3.33
C GLY A 104 -33.79 -0.26 -2.78
N LEU A 105 -33.56 1.03 -3.07
CA LEU A 105 -32.44 1.79 -2.53
C LEU A 105 -32.48 1.87 -1.00
N SER A 106 -33.64 2.16 -0.42
CA SER A 106 -33.84 2.17 1.03
C SER A 106 -33.38 0.87 1.68
N PHE A 107 -33.73 -0.30 1.12
CA PHE A 107 -33.28 -1.60 1.66
C PHE A 107 -31.78 -1.87 1.45
N THR A 108 -31.18 -1.40 0.36
CA THR A 108 -29.75 -1.60 0.10
C THR A 108 -28.86 -0.71 0.98
N VAL A 109 -29.33 0.50 1.32
CA VAL A 109 -28.59 1.49 2.12
C VAL A 109 -28.89 1.37 3.62
N ALA A 110 -30.11 0.97 4.00
CA ALA A 110 -30.50 0.80 5.39
C ALA A 110 -29.82 -0.42 6.02
N LYS A 111 -28.64 -0.15 6.58
CA LYS A 111 -27.92 -1.06 7.46
C LYS A 111 -28.79 -1.32 8.70
N ARG A 112 -29.53 -2.43 8.77
CA ARG A 112 -30.16 -2.86 10.02
C ARG A 112 -29.06 -3.00 11.08
N LYS A 113 -29.00 -2.06 12.03
CA LYS A 113 -28.33 -2.28 13.31
C LYS A 113 -29.05 -3.45 13.96
N LYS A 114 -28.38 -4.60 14.05
CA LYS A 114 -28.71 -5.61 15.06
C LYS A 114 -28.08 -5.18 16.37
#